data_AF-A0A6F9BWW6-F1
#
_entry.id   AF-A0A6F9BWW6-F1
#
_cell.length_a   1.000
_cell.length_b   1.000
_cell.length_c   1.000
_cell.angle_alpha   90.00
_cell.angle_beta   90.00
_cell.angle_gamma   90.00
#
_symmetry.space_group_name_H-M   'P 1'
#
loop_
_entity.id
_entity.type
_entity.pdbx_description
1 polymer ?
#
loop_
_entity_poly.entity_id
_entity_poly.type
_entity_poly.pdbx_seq_one_letter_code
_entity_poly.pdbx_strand_id
1 'polypeptide(L)' 'MPDQISVSEFLSETTEDYKSPTTSSFTTRLQSCRNTVNVLEELRERLQHKRKTSVGRAAMCALPGLQQ' A
#
# COMPACT_ATOMS: atom_id res chain seq x y z
N MET A 1 -12.58 8.13 13.81
CA MET A 1 -12.06 7.21 12.77
C MET A 1 -10.81 7.86 12.18
N PRO A 2 -9.68 7.16 11.98
CA PRO A 2 -8.52 7.79 11.35
C PRO A 2 -8.89 8.13 9.91
N ASP A 3 -8.79 9.41 9.58
CA ASP A 3 -9.08 9.94 8.26
C ASP A 3 -8.13 9.28 7.24
N GLN A 4 -8.68 8.65 6.19
CA GLN A 4 -7.89 8.05 5.12
C GLN A 4 -8.08 8.90 3.86
N ILE A 5 -7.00 9.50 3.39
CA ILE A 5 -6.98 10.35 2.20
C ILE A 5 -6.46 9.53 1.02
N SER A 6 -7.10 9.69 -0.14
CA SER A 6 -6.67 9.07 -1.38
C SER A 6 -5.39 9.71 -1.92
N VAL A 7 -4.55 8.94 -2.62
CA VAL A 7 -3.28 9.43 -3.18
C VAL A 7 -3.51 10.63 -4.14
N SER A 8 -4.60 10.64 -4.90
CA SER A 8 -4.93 11.78 -5.78
C SER A 8 -5.30 13.04 -4.99
N GLU A 9 -6.05 12.88 -3.90
CA GLU A 9 -6.48 13.96 -3.03
C GLU A 9 -5.27 14.57 -2.30
N PHE A 10 -4.32 13.73 -1.89
CA PHE A 10 -3.04 14.19 -1.33
C PHE A 10 -2.23 14.99 -2.35
N LEU A 11 -2.14 14.51 -3.59
CA LEU A 11 -1.41 15.22 -4.64
C LEU A 11 -2.04 16.57 -4.95
N SER A 12 -3.38 16.65 -5.09
CA SER A 12 -4.05 17.93 -5.31
C SER A 12 -3.80 18.92 -4.17
N GLU A 13 -3.94 18.46 -2.92
CA GLU A 13 -3.75 19.30 -1.74
C GLU A 13 -2.30 19.78 -1.60
N THR A 14 -1.32 18.88 -1.82
CA THR A 14 0.11 19.24 -1.79
C THR A 14 0.47 20.20 -2.93
N THR A 15 -0.18 20.08 -4.09
CA THR A 15 0.06 20.95 -5.25
C THR A 15 -0.54 22.34 -5.05
N GLU A 16 -1.69 22.44 -4.38
CA GLU A 16 -2.27 23.72 -3.97
C GLU A 16 -1.45 24.37 -2.85
N ASP A 17 -0.98 23.60 -1.87
CA ASP A 17 -0.10 24.08 -0.81
C ASP A 17 1.24 24.60 -1.33
N TYR A 18 1.77 23.99 -2.39
CA TYR A 18 2.96 24.52 -3.09
C TYR A 18 2.73 25.91 -3.68
N LYS A 19 1.50 26.21 -4.11
CA LYS A 19 1.12 27.52 -4.66
C LYS A 19 0.79 28.54 -3.56
N SER A 20 0.56 28.10 -2.33
CA SER A 20 0.18 28.96 -1.19
C SER A 20 0.76 28.41 0.12
N PRO A 21 2.05 28.64 0.38
CA PRO A 21 2.73 28.09 1.55
C PRO A 21 2.18 28.59 2.89
N THR A 22 1.46 29.72 2.90
CA THR A 22 0.93 30.36 4.11
C THR A 22 -0.36 29.72 4.64
N THR A 23 -1.09 28.94 3.82
CA THR A 23 -2.36 28.28 4.20
C THR A 23 -2.20 26.77 4.43
N SER A 24 -0.95 26.32 4.55
CA SER A 24 -0.64 24.90 4.39
C SER A 24 -1.33 24.00 5.40
N SER A 25 -2.17 23.09 4.87
CA SER A 25 -2.79 21.99 5.64
C SER A 25 -1.98 20.69 5.54
N PHE A 26 -0.86 20.74 4.81
CA PHE A 26 0.06 19.63 4.58
C PHE A 26 0.44 18.89 5.85
N THR A 27 0.82 19.59 6.92
CA THR A 27 1.21 18.97 8.20
C THR A 27 0.08 18.18 8.85
N THR A 28 -1.17 18.64 8.73
CA THR A 28 -2.36 17.96 9.25
C THR A 28 -2.70 16.71 8.45
N ARG A 29 -2.55 16.76 7.12
CA ARG A 29 -2.91 15.67 6.20
C ARG A 29 -1.80 14.64 6.00
N LEU A 30 -0.56 15.00 6.33
CA LEU A 30 0.62 14.11 6.28
C LEU A 30 0.40 12.83 7.09
N GLN A 31 -0.24 12.94 8.26
CA GLN A 31 -0.53 11.80 9.13
C GLN A 31 -1.47 10.80 8.44
N SER A 32 -2.52 11.31 7.80
CA SER A 32 -3.48 10.50 7.04
C SER A 32 -2.84 9.90 5.78
N CYS A 33 -1.95 10.65 5.11
CA CYS A 33 -1.17 10.12 3.99
C CYS A 33 -0.27 8.95 4.44
N ARG A 34 0.39 9.06 5.60
CA ARG A 34 1.19 7.99 6.20
C ARG A 34 0.35 6.74 6.46
N ASN A 35 -0.87 6.90 6.98
CA ASN A 35 -1.79 5.79 7.19
C ASN A 35 -2.16 5.10 5.87
N THR A 36 -2.51 5.86 4.82
CA THR A 36 -2.83 5.28 3.50
C THR A 36 -1.65 4.52 2.91
N VAL A 37 -0.43 5.05 3.01
CA VAL A 37 0.80 4.36 2.53
C VAL A 37 1.02 3.04 3.29
N ASN A 38 0.88 3.04 4.62
CA ASN A 38 1.00 1.82 5.42
C ASN A 38 -0.02 0.75 5.01
N VAL A 39 -1.27 1.13 4.74
CA VAL A 39 -2.31 0.21 4.25
C VAL A 39 -1.94 -0.33 2.86
N LEU A 40 -1.44 0.52 1.97
CA LEU A 40 -0.99 0.11 0.64
C LEU A 40 0.21 -0.85 0.69
N GLU A 41 1.16 -0.63 1.60
CA GLU A 41 2.27 -1.56 1.81
C GLU A 41 1.79 -2.90 2.36
N GLU A 42 0.91 -2.92 3.37
CA GLU A 42 0.35 -4.15 3.91
C GLU A 42 -0.42 -4.94 2.82
N LEU A 43 -1.22 -4.26 2.00
CA LEU A 43 -1.90 -4.89 0.86
C LEU A 43 -0.90 -5.46 -0.16
N ARG A 44 0.16 -4.70 -0.48
CA ARG A 44 1.22 -5.17 -1.38
C ARG A 44 1.91 -6.40 -0.82
N GLU A 45 2.27 -6.42 0.46
CA GLU A 45 2.86 -7.56 1.14
C GLU A 45 1.93 -8.77 1.13
N ARG A 46 0.64 -8.57 1.45
CA ARG A 46 -0.38 -9.63 1.40
C ARG A 46 -0.56 -10.19 0.00
N LEU A 47 -0.56 -9.34 -1.04
CA LEU A 47 -0.64 -9.77 -2.43
C LEU A 47 0.63 -10.48 -2.89
N GLN A 48 1.81 -10.03 -2.47
CA GLN A 48 3.07 -10.72 -2.75
C GLN A 48 3.16 -12.07 -2.04
N HIS A 49 2.73 -12.14 -0.77
CA HIS A 49 2.67 -13.39 -0.01
C HIS A 49 1.67 -14.37 -0.65
N LYS A 50 0.53 -13.88 -1.13
CA LYS A 50 -0.46 -14.71 -1.86
C LYS A 50 0.07 -15.21 -3.21
N ARG A 51 0.88 -14.40 -3.92
CA ARG A 51 1.61 -14.87 -5.12
C ARG A 51 2.65 -15.94 -4.78
N LYS A 52 3.45 -15.77 -3.73
CA LYS A 52 4.47 -16.75 -3.33
C LYS A 52 3.85 -18.07 -2.83
N THR A 53 2.74 -18.02 -2.10
CA THR A 53 2.05 -19.22 -1.59
C THR A 53 1.25 -19.97 -2.66
N SER A 54 0.67 -19.27 -3.64
CA SER A 54 0.04 -19.92 -4.81
C SER A 54 1.08 -20.57 -5.74
N VAL A 55 2.21 -19.92 -5.98
CA VAL A 55 3.34 -20.51 -6.74
C VAL A 55 3.99 -21.68 -5.97
N GLY A 56 4.17 -21.54 -4.65
CA GLY A 56 4.73 -22.61 -3.81
C GLY A 56 3.83 -23.85 -3.68
N ARG A 57 2.50 -23.68 -3.65
CA ARG A 57 1.55 -24.82 -3.70
C ARG A 57 1.50 -25.48 -5.08
N ALA A 58 1.57 -24.69 -6.16
CA ALA A 58 1.66 -25.25 -7.51
C ALA A 58 2.94 -26.08 -7.70
N ALA A 59 4.08 -25.64 -7.14
CA ALA A 59 5.33 -26.40 -7.19
C ALA A 59 5.29 -27.70 -6.37
N MET A 60 4.55 -27.74 -5.25
CA MET A 60 4.46 -28.94 -4.40
C MET A 60 3.56 -30.04 -4.98
N CYS A 61 2.58 -29.70 -5.83
CA CYS A 61 1.76 -30.69 -6.55
C CYS A 61 2.45 -31.27 -7.80
N ALA A 62 3.62 -30.76 -8.21
CA ALA A 62 4.31 -31.17 -9.43
C ALA A 62 5.46 -32.17 -9.22
N LEU A 63 5.67 -32.71 -8.02
CA LEU A 63 6.58 -33.84 -7.78
C LEU A 63 5.82 -35.14 -7.48
N PRO A 64 5.41 -35.91 -8.50
CA PRO A 64 5.10 -37.32 -8.34
C PRO A 64 6.41 -38.10 -8.51
N GLY A 65 7.12 -38.43 -7.42
CA GLY A 65 8.36 -39.20 -7.61
C GLY A 65 9.21 -39.57 -6.38
N LEU A 66 8.76 -39.30 -5.16
CA LEU A 66 9.50 -39.74 -3.96
C LEU A 66 8.58 -40.52 -3.03
N GLN A 67 8.07 -41.63 -3.57
CA GLN A 67 7.65 -42.78 -2.79
C GLN A 67 8.36 -43.99 -3.41
N GLN A 68 9.55 -44.26 -2.91
CA GLN A 68 10.13 -45.60 -2.86
C GLN A 68 10.44 -45.89 -1.41
#